data_AF-A0A7W8XWN1-F1
#
_entry.id   AF-A0A7W8XWN1-F1
#
_cell.length_a   1.000
_cell.length_b   1.000
_cell.length_c   1.000
_cell.angle_alpha   90.00
_cell.angle_beta   90.00
_cell.angle_gamma   90.00
#
_symmetry.space_group_name_H-M   'P 1'
#
loop_
_entity.id
_entity.type
_entity.pdbx_description
1 polymer ?
#
loop_
_entity_poly.entity_id
_entity_poly.type
_entity_poly.pdbx_seq_one_letter_code
_entity_poly.pdbx_strand_id
1 'polypeptide(L)'
;MVADFEAFAKQDGLCDCVFWCIGLTGAKAHPDRLDKALKGFNDRINIEFSELRKSGKFEVLLLVIHPRYDDVSGLFDLHAHFIARVPKEHREAVANRLRLKFSKHDFSNSPIRKAGAVATYMLWGVFRNKAMIQWPDHALQAAWKLTEGRFKFVRAGGAFAQWRASKSPLREKTGQRVDDDKKRRNRAETTDSRQRVTNGDRLLSKIVMTIRGVRVPALLFETAPSMVPARGQPAREYSSAANVVSQGEALGVGPTIPLELARPPSHRIANGLRRACSWTRALTLSWKRKIERTGKTLLKHLLC
;
A
#
# COMPACT_ATOMS: atom_id res chain seq x y z
N MET A 1 2.02 1.77 8.57
CA MET A 1 2.37 2.36 7.25
C MET A 1 2.10 3.85 7.19
N VAL A 2 0.84 4.33 7.35
CA VAL A 2 0.56 5.79 7.37
C VAL A 2 1.31 6.48 8.50
N ALA A 3 1.10 6.03 9.75
CA ALA A 3 1.78 6.57 10.93
C ALA A 3 3.32 6.48 10.81
N ASP A 4 3.84 5.35 10.31
CA ASP A 4 5.26 5.16 10.01
C ASP A 4 5.78 6.26 9.06
N PHE A 5 5.07 6.51 7.96
CA PHE A 5 5.48 7.49 6.95
C PHE A 5 5.39 8.92 7.48
N GLU A 6 4.38 9.23 8.29
CA GLU A 6 4.29 10.52 9.00
C GLU A 6 5.45 10.73 9.97
N ALA A 7 5.79 9.72 10.76
CA ALA A 7 6.91 9.78 11.69
C ALA A 7 8.24 9.93 10.96
N PHE A 8 8.44 9.19 9.86
CA PHE A 8 9.59 9.36 8.98
C PHE A 8 9.67 10.77 8.41
N ALA A 9 8.57 11.29 7.85
CA ALA A 9 8.52 12.62 7.26
C ALA A 9 8.80 13.73 8.28
N LYS A 10 8.37 13.58 9.54
CA LYS A 10 8.70 14.51 10.63
C LYS A 10 10.20 14.53 10.96
N GLN A 11 10.88 13.39 10.83
CA GLN A 11 12.30 13.27 11.12
C GLN A 11 13.19 13.71 9.96
N ASP A 12 12.87 13.29 8.75
CA ASP A 12 13.76 13.38 7.58
C ASP A 12 13.37 14.54 6.63
N GLY A 13 12.17 15.09 6.79
CA GLY A 13 11.64 16.15 5.96
C GLY A 13 11.16 15.69 4.58
N LEU A 14 10.40 16.55 3.90
CA LEU A 14 9.81 16.28 2.58
C LEU A 14 10.07 17.39 1.54
N CYS A 15 11.01 18.31 1.79
CA CYS A 15 11.25 19.48 0.92
C CYS A 15 11.59 19.10 -0.53
N ASP A 16 12.34 18.03 -0.70
CA ASP A 16 12.77 17.52 -2.01
C ASP A 16 11.97 16.28 -2.44
N CYS A 17 10.84 16.02 -1.78
CA CYS A 17 9.96 14.91 -2.14
C CYS A 17 8.87 15.36 -3.11
N VAL A 18 8.55 14.47 -4.04
CA VAL A 18 7.45 14.60 -4.99
C VAL A 18 6.43 13.50 -4.76
N PHE A 19 5.17 13.79 -5.02
CA PHE A 19 4.10 12.81 -5.07
C PHE A 19 3.60 12.71 -6.50
N TRP A 20 3.88 11.59 -7.16
CA TRP A 20 3.65 11.41 -8.58
C TRP A 20 2.84 10.14 -8.87
N CYS A 21 2.21 10.11 -10.03
CA CYS A 21 1.48 8.96 -10.55
C CYS A 21 2.04 8.56 -11.91
N ILE A 22 2.14 7.25 -12.15
CA ILE A 22 2.45 6.65 -13.45
C ILE A 22 1.45 5.53 -13.76
N GLY A 23 1.20 5.22 -15.03
CA GLY A 23 0.33 4.12 -15.41
C GLY A 23 0.42 3.75 -16.89
N LEU A 24 -0.22 2.64 -17.23
CA LEU A 24 -0.31 2.12 -18.60
C LEU A 24 -1.68 2.47 -19.21
N THR A 25 -1.89 3.71 -19.63
CA THR A 25 -3.00 4.10 -20.51
C THR A 25 -2.94 3.34 -21.83
N GLY A 26 -4.07 2.82 -22.30
CA GLY A 26 -4.18 2.09 -23.57
C GLY A 26 -3.84 0.60 -23.49
N ALA A 27 -3.23 0.15 -22.39
CA ALA A 27 -2.95 -1.26 -22.12
C ALA A 27 -3.63 -1.69 -20.80
N LYS A 28 -4.95 -1.51 -20.74
CA LYS A 28 -5.77 -2.03 -19.64
C LYS A 28 -5.69 -3.56 -19.63
N ALA A 29 -5.74 -4.15 -18.45
CA ALA A 29 -5.60 -5.58 -18.26
C ALA A 29 -6.96 -6.28 -18.28
N HIS A 30 -7.07 -7.35 -19.06
CA HIS A 30 -8.23 -8.24 -18.96
C HIS A 30 -8.23 -8.93 -17.58
N PRO A 31 -9.40 -9.11 -16.93
CA PRO A 31 -9.54 -9.82 -15.65
C PRO A 31 -8.76 -11.15 -15.61
N ASP A 32 -8.86 -11.96 -16.68
CA ASP A 32 -8.18 -13.28 -16.77
C ASP A 32 -6.65 -13.21 -16.85
N ARG A 33 -6.08 -12.05 -17.18
CA ARG A 33 -4.64 -11.84 -17.33
C ARG A 33 -4.10 -10.79 -16.36
N LEU A 34 -4.88 -10.45 -15.34
CA LEU A 34 -4.59 -9.36 -14.42
C LEU A 34 -3.29 -9.60 -13.64
N ASP A 35 -3.02 -10.85 -13.24
CA ASP A 35 -1.79 -11.27 -12.56
C ASP A 35 -0.54 -11.04 -13.43
N LYS A 36 -0.61 -11.45 -14.71
CA LYS A 36 0.46 -11.30 -15.69
C LYS A 36 0.69 -9.82 -16.00
N ALA A 37 -0.38 -9.05 -16.19
CA ALA A 37 -0.30 -7.62 -16.44
C ALA A 37 0.29 -6.87 -15.24
N LEU A 38 -0.12 -7.21 -14.02
CA LEU A 38 0.42 -6.63 -12.79
C LEU A 38 1.91 -6.95 -12.62
N LYS A 39 2.33 -8.19 -12.90
CA LYS A 39 3.74 -8.58 -12.90
C LYS A 39 4.54 -7.76 -13.92
N GLY A 40 4.07 -7.68 -15.16
CA GLY A 40 4.73 -6.89 -16.21
C GLY A 40 4.82 -5.40 -15.87
N PHE A 41 3.76 -4.82 -15.30
CA PHE A 41 3.77 -3.44 -14.84
C PHE A 41 4.78 -3.21 -13.71
N ASN A 42 4.82 -4.12 -12.73
CA ASN A 42 5.78 -4.06 -11.63
C ASN A 42 7.23 -4.19 -12.11
N ASP A 43 7.50 -5.09 -13.07
CA ASP A 43 8.82 -5.27 -13.67
C ASP A 43 9.27 -4.02 -14.42
N ARG A 44 8.37 -3.38 -15.19
CA ARG A 44 8.65 -2.11 -15.85
C ARG A 44 8.99 -1.00 -14.86
N ILE A 45 8.22 -0.89 -13.76
CA ILE A 45 8.53 0.06 -12.68
C ILE A 45 9.93 -0.22 -12.11
N ASN A 46 10.26 -1.48 -11.84
CA ASN A 46 11.55 -1.84 -11.27
C ASN A 46 12.72 -1.46 -12.17
N ILE A 47 12.61 -1.71 -13.49
CA ILE A 47 13.62 -1.32 -14.47
C ILE A 47 13.81 0.19 -14.43
N GLU A 48 12.75 0.97 -14.65
CA GLU A 48 12.89 2.42 -14.78
C GLU A 48 13.31 3.10 -13.48
N PHE A 49 12.82 2.64 -12.33
CA PHE A 49 13.22 3.19 -11.03
C PHE A 49 14.67 2.81 -10.68
N SER A 50 15.15 1.64 -11.09
CA SER A 50 16.54 1.25 -10.88
C SER A 50 17.48 2.09 -11.74
N GLU A 51 17.14 2.34 -13.00
CA GLU A 51 17.93 3.23 -13.87
C GLU A 51 17.96 4.66 -13.35
N LEU A 52 16.81 5.19 -12.91
CA LEU A 52 16.75 6.50 -12.27
C LEU A 52 17.58 6.55 -10.99
N ARG A 53 17.55 5.50 -10.16
CA ARG A 53 18.36 5.42 -8.93
C ARG A 53 19.86 5.40 -9.22
N LYS A 54 20.31 4.67 -10.24
CA LYS A 54 21.73 4.63 -10.64
C LYS A 54 22.28 6.01 -11.00
N SER A 55 21.43 6.91 -11.48
CA SER A 55 21.83 8.30 -11.75
C SER A 55 22.10 9.14 -10.50
N GLY A 56 21.71 8.66 -9.30
CA GLY A 56 21.80 9.38 -8.04
C GLY A 56 20.74 10.47 -7.82
N LYS A 57 19.81 10.65 -8.77
CA LYS A 57 18.86 11.78 -8.81
C LYS A 57 17.46 11.42 -8.32
N PHE A 58 17.24 10.16 -7.96
CA PHE A 58 15.92 9.61 -7.68
C PHE A 58 16.00 8.53 -6.60
N GLU A 59 15.14 8.66 -5.60
CA GLU A 59 14.96 7.64 -4.58
C GLU A 59 13.47 7.46 -4.29
N VAL A 60 12.93 6.27 -4.57
CA VAL A 60 11.56 5.94 -4.16
C VAL A 60 11.50 5.69 -2.66
N LEU A 61 10.57 6.36 -1.99
CA LEU A 61 10.32 6.23 -0.55
C LEU A 61 9.09 5.34 -0.30
N LEU A 62 7.99 5.60 -0.99
CA LEU A 62 6.77 4.82 -0.91
C LEU A 62 6.19 4.63 -2.32
N LEU A 63 5.76 3.42 -2.64
CA LEU A 63 5.12 3.09 -3.90
C LEU A 63 3.88 2.23 -3.63
N VAL A 64 2.77 2.57 -4.29
CA VAL A 64 1.50 1.87 -4.17
C VAL A 64 0.92 1.64 -5.56
N ILE A 65 0.63 0.38 -5.91
CA ILE A 65 0.05 -0.03 -7.19
C ILE A 65 -1.44 -0.25 -7.02
N HIS A 66 -2.24 0.38 -7.89
CA HIS A 66 -3.70 0.38 -7.86
C HIS A 66 -4.25 -0.40 -9.06
N PRO A 67 -4.88 -1.55 -8.85
CA PRO A 67 -5.72 -2.19 -9.85
C PRO A 67 -7.13 -1.58 -9.80
N ARG A 68 -7.45 -0.70 -10.75
CA ARG A 68 -8.79 -0.08 -10.83
C ARG A 68 -9.59 -0.70 -11.97
N TYR A 69 -10.71 -1.35 -11.66
CA TYR A 69 -11.64 -1.77 -12.70
C TYR A 69 -12.33 -0.56 -13.33
N ASP A 70 -12.43 -0.56 -14.66
CA ASP A 70 -13.16 0.42 -15.44
C ASP A 70 -14.39 -0.23 -16.07
N ASP A 71 -15.56 0.07 -15.49
CA ASP A 71 -16.86 -0.48 -15.84
C ASP A 71 -17.24 -0.24 -17.30
N VAL A 72 -16.74 0.83 -17.94
CA VAL A 72 -17.03 1.15 -19.34
C VAL A 72 -16.32 0.18 -20.28
N SER A 73 -15.08 -0.18 -19.96
CA SER A 73 -14.27 -1.06 -20.81
C SER A 73 -14.29 -2.53 -20.40
N GLY A 74 -14.73 -2.83 -19.18
CA GLY A 74 -14.62 -4.17 -18.60
C GLY A 74 -13.19 -4.61 -18.26
N LEU A 75 -12.24 -3.67 -18.20
CA LEU A 75 -10.81 -3.95 -18.03
C LEU A 75 -10.23 -3.20 -16.82
N PHE A 76 -9.09 -3.66 -16.33
CA PHE A 76 -8.36 -3.03 -15.23
C PHE A 76 -7.35 -1.98 -15.71
N ASP A 77 -7.51 -0.74 -15.23
CA ASP A 77 -6.49 0.32 -15.29
C ASP A 77 -5.44 0.12 -14.19
N LEU A 78 -4.23 -0.25 -14.59
CA LEU A 78 -3.08 -0.37 -13.70
C LEU A 78 -2.31 0.94 -13.65
N HIS A 79 -2.28 1.55 -12.47
CA HIS A 79 -1.48 2.74 -12.20
C HIS A 79 -0.79 2.61 -10.84
N ALA A 80 0.26 3.40 -10.65
CA ALA A 80 1.01 3.43 -9.42
C ALA A 80 1.19 4.87 -8.96
N HIS A 81 0.91 5.09 -7.69
CA HIS A 81 1.26 6.29 -6.98
C HIS A 81 2.57 6.08 -6.23
N PHE A 82 3.44 7.08 -6.22
CA PHE A 82 4.66 7.00 -5.45
C PHE A 82 5.07 8.35 -4.87
N ILE A 83 5.78 8.26 -3.75
CA ILE A 83 6.54 9.35 -3.17
C ILE A 83 8.01 9.05 -3.41
N ALA A 84 8.72 10.00 -4.01
CA ALA A 84 10.13 9.90 -4.28
C ALA A 84 10.87 11.17 -3.88
N ARG A 85 12.13 11.04 -3.49
CA ARG A 85 13.06 12.17 -3.37
C ARG A 85 13.65 12.46 -4.74
N VAL A 86 13.45 13.68 -5.20
CA VAL A 86 13.96 14.19 -6.47
C VAL A 86 14.37 15.66 -6.28
N PRO A 87 15.69 15.96 -6.32
CA PRO A 87 16.18 17.33 -6.28
C PRO A 87 15.50 18.20 -7.34
N LYS A 88 15.20 19.46 -7.02
CA LYS A 88 14.38 20.34 -7.86
C LYS A 88 14.95 20.48 -9.28
N GLU A 89 16.26 20.60 -9.38
CA GLU A 89 17.06 20.68 -10.61
C GLU A 89 16.97 19.43 -11.49
N HIS A 90 16.45 18.31 -10.98
CA HIS A 90 16.32 17.05 -11.70
C HIS A 90 14.88 16.61 -11.93
N ARG A 91 13.90 17.32 -11.36
CA ARG A 91 12.47 16.94 -11.46
C ARG A 91 12.00 16.81 -12.89
N GLU A 92 12.32 17.80 -13.73
CA GLU A 92 11.89 17.80 -15.13
C GLU A 92 12.53 16.65 -15.93
N ALA A 93 13.84 16.43 -15.77
CA ALA A 93 14.53 15.34 -16.45
C ALA A 93 13.98 13.95 -16.06
N VAL A 94 13.73 13.74 -14.76
CA VAL A 94 13.12 12.49 -14.26
C VAL A 94 11.69 12.34 -14.78
N ALA A 95 10.88 13.41 -14.71
CA ALA A 95 9.52 13.41 -15.21
C ALA A 95 9.48 13.06 -16.70
N ASN A 96 10.30 13.72 -17.54
CA ASN A 96 10.36 13.46 -18.98
C ASN A 96 10.72 12.00 -19.29
N ARG A 97 11.69 11.42 -18.59
CA ARG A 97 12.00 9.99 -18.74
C ARG A 97 10.78 9.13 -18.44
N LEU A 98 10.08 9.40 -17.34
CA LEU A 98 8.89 8.63 -16.97
C LEU A 98 7.75 8.82 -17.98
N ARG A 99 7.55 10.03 -18.54
CA ARG A 99 6.54 10.28 -19.60
C ARG A 99 6.79 9.41 -20.83
N LEU A 100 8.04 9.22 -21.22
CA LEU A 100 8.41 8.36 -22.36
C LEU A 100 8.17 6.88 -22.11
N LYS A 101 8.02 6.44 -20.85
CA LYS A 101 7.93 5.03 -20.46
C LYS A 101 6.55 4.64 -19.96
N PHE A 102 5.78 5.61 -19.48
CA PHE A 102 4.45 5.44 -18.92
C PHE A 102 3.48 6.43 -19.57
N SER A 103 2.45 5.89 -20.18
CA SER A 103 1.40 6.60 -20.91
C SER A 103 0.40 7.37 -20.03
N LYS A 104 0.27 7.04 -18.74
CA LYS A 104 -0.47 7.85 -17.76
C LYS A 104 0.55 8.51 -16.86
N HIS A 105 0.45 9.81 -16.65
CA HIS A 105 1.31 10.48 -15.71
C HIS A 105 0.63 11.69 -15.06
N ASP A 106 0.88 11.86 -13.77
CA ASP A 106 0.60 13.09 -13.04
C ASP A 106 1.87 13.48 -12.27
N PHE A 107 2.53 14.53 -12.77
CA PHE A 107 3.82 15.01 -12.29
C PHE A 107 3.71 16.43 -11.74
N SER A 108 2.91 16.59 -10.69
CA SER A 108 2.86 17.84 -9.95
C SER A 108 4.19 18.12 -9.24
N ASN A 109 4.68 19.35 -9.37
CA ASN A 109 5.85 19.84 -8.62
C ASN A 109 5.47 20.46 -7.27
N SER A 110 4.18 20.40 -6.91
CA SER A 110 3.68 20.94 -5.65
C SER A 110 4.32 20.22 -4.46
N PRO A 111 4.73 20.95 -3.40
CA PRO A 111 5.32 20.33 -2.23
C PRO A 111 4.29 19.49 -1.46
N ILE A 112 4.74 18.38 -0.87
CA ILE A 112 3.90 17.57 0.01
C ILE A 112 3.70 18.31 1.33
N ARG A 113 2.48 18.81 1.57
CA ARG A 113 2.14 19.58 2.79
C ARG A 113 1.80 18.69 3.98
N LYS A 114 1.14 17.56 3.73
CA LYS A 114 0.64 16.64 4.77
C LYS A 114 1.00 15.21 4.40
N ALA A 115 2.04 14.68 5.05
CA ALA A 115 2.59 13.35 4.76
C ALA A 115 1.55 12.23 4.91
N GLY A 116 0.80 12.22 6.01
CA GLY A 116 -0.20 11.19 6.26
C GLY A 116 -1.40 11.28 5.34
N ALA A 117 -1.79 12.48 4.92
CA ALA A 117 -2.87 12.65 3.94
C ALA A 117 -2.49 12.01 2.60
N VAL A 118 -1.26 12.25 2.12
CA VAL A 118 -0.78 11.63 0.87
C VAL A 118 -0.63 10.12 1.02
N ALA A 119 -0.01 9.63 2.10
CA ALA A 119 0.12 8.19 2.34
C ALA A 119 -1.24 7.48 2.46
N THR A 120 -2.22 8.11 3.14
CA THR A 120 -3.60 7.61 3.24
C THR A 120 -4.26 7.57 1.87
N TYR A 121 -4.15 8.66 1.10
CA TYR A 121 -4.70 8.73 -0.26
C TYR A 121 -4.16 7.60 -1.14
N MET A 122 -2.85 7.34 -1.09
CA MET A 122 -2.22 6.24 -1.82
C MET A 122 -2.77 4.89 -1.37
N LEU A 123 -2.73 4.58 -0.07
CA LEU A 123 -3.13 3.26 0.42
C LEU A 123 -4.62 2.96 0.22
N TRP A 124 -5.48 3.98 0.33
CA TRP A 124 -6.92 3.82 0.17
C TRP A 124 -7.34 3.52 -1.27
N GLY A 125 -6.46 3.77 -2.24
CA GLY A 125 -6.74 3.52 -3.66
C GLY A 125 -6.46 2.11 -4.14
N VAL A 126 -5.84 1.23 -3.34
CA VAL A 126 -5.51 -0.15 -3.76
C VAL A 126 -6.76 -0.98 -4.02
N PHE A 127 -7.67 -1.03 -3.06
CA PHE A 127 -8.97 -1.69 -3.17
C PHE A 127 -10.02 -0.78 -2.55
N ARG A 128 -10.85 -0.17 -3.41
CA ARG A 128 -11.90 0.74 -2.95
C ARG A 128 -13.18 -0.06 -2.71
N ASN A 129 -13.37 -0.54 -1.48
CA ASN A 129 -14.50 -1.41 -1.11
C ASN A 129 -15.84 -0.90 -1.65
N LYS A 130 -16.13 0.41 -1.54
CA LYS A 130 -17.37 1.00 -2.06
C LYS A 130 -17.54 0.84 -3.57
N ALA A 131 -16.46 0.95 -4.34
CA ALA A 131 -16.48 0.75 -5.78
C ALA A 131 -16.53 -0.75 -6.14
N MET A 132 -15.82 -1.58 -5.38
CA MET A 132 -15.77 -3.03 -5.62
C MET A 132 -17.13 -3.71 -5.46
N ILE A 133 -18.01 -3.20 -4.60
CA ILE A 133 -19.39 -3.72 -4.47
C ILE A 133 -20.14 -3.70 -5.81
N GLN A 134 -19.80 -2.79 -6.71
CA GLN A 134 -20.44 -2.64 -8.02
C GLN A 134 -19.70 -3.41 -9.13
N TRP A 135 -18.55 -4.02 -8.83
CA TRP A 135 -17.79 -4.75 -9.83
C TRP A 135 -18.49 -6.07 -10.18
N PRO A 136 -18.44 -6.49 -11.45
CA PRO A 136 -18.96 -7.80 -11.85
C PRO A 136 -18.12 -8.94 -11.26
N ASP A 137 -18.73 -10.12 -11.12
CA ASP A 137 -18.14 -11.28 -10.46
C ASP A 137 -16.75 -11.66 -11.00
N HIS A 138 -16.56 -11.59 -12.32
CA HIS A 138 -15.27 -11.91 -12.95
C HIS A 138 -14.15 -10.95 -12.53
N ALA A 139 -14.48 -9.67 -12.31
CA ALA A 139 -13.53 -8.66 -11.86
C ALA A 139 -13.22 -8.83 -10.36
N LEU A 140 -14.24 -9.11 -9.56
CA LEU A 140 -14.07 -9.47 -8.15
C LEU A 140 -13.20 -10.71 -7.98
N GLN A 141 -13.46 -11.76 -8.76
CA GLN A 141 -12.68 -12.99 -8.74
C GLN A 141 -11.22 -12.74 -9.14
N ALA A 142 -10.98 -11.94 -10.19
CA ALA A 142 -9.63 -11.57 -10.60
C ALA A 142 -8.89 -10.79 -9.50
N ALA A 143 -9.55 -9.81 -8.88
CA ALA A 143 -8.99 -9.05 -7.76
C ALA A 143 -8.71 -9.95 -6.55
N TRP A 144 -9.62 -10.87 -6.22
CA TRP A 144 -9.46 -11.84 -5.14
C TRP A 144 -8.24 -12.73 -5.36
N LYS A 145 -8.06 -13.29 -6.57
CA LYS A 145 -6.87 -14.09 -6.93
C LYS A 145 -5.57 -13.32 -6.71
N LEU A 146 -5.54 -12.00 -6.94
CA LEU A 146 -4.36 -11.20 -6.64
C LEU A 146 -4.06 -11.09 -5.14
N THR A 147 -5.08 -11.18 -4.28
CA THR A 147 -4.89 -11.15 -2.81
C THR A 147 -4.42 -12.49 -2.26
N GLU A 148 -4.78 -13.59 -2.92
CA GLU A 148 -4.25 -14.94 -2.64
C GLU A 148 -2.78 -15.04 -3.08
N GLY A 149 -2.46 -14.45 -4.24
CA GLY A 149 -1.09 -14.22 -4.66
C GLY A 149 -0.38 -13.30 -3.67
N ARG A 150 0.89 -13.60 -3.33
CA ARG A 150 1.71 -12.72 -2.45
C ARG A 150 2.14 -11.42 -3.16
N PHE A 151 1.24 -10.79 -3.90
CA PHE A 151 1.49 -9.54 -4.61
C PHE A 151 1.68 -8.39 -3.61
N LYS A 152 2.77 -7.66 -3.78
CA LYS A 152 3.11 -6.50 -2.95
C LYS A 152 2.61 -5.22 -3.60
N PHE A 153 1.35 -4.87 -3.36
CA PHE A 153 0.76 -3.61 -3.82
C PHE A 153 1.43 -2.38 -3.19
N VAL A 154 1.94 -2.53 -1.97
CA VAL A 154 2.57 -1.45 -1.19
C VAL A 154 4.04 -1.79 -0.97
N ARG A 155 4.94 -0.85 -1.30
CA ARG A 155 6.38 -1.02 -1.16
C ARG A 155 6.99 0.22 -0.51
N ALA A 156 7.66 0.02 0.63
CA ALA A 156 8.59 1.01 1.16
C ALA A 156 9.94 0.86 0.42
N GLY A 157 10.58 1.97 0.10
CA GLY A 157 11.89 2.02 -0.56
C GLY A 157 12.84 2.98 0.13
N GLY A 158 14.11 2.93 -0.28
CA GLY A 158 15.12 3.91 0.11
C GLY A 158 15.25 4.13 1.62
N ALA A 159 15.48 5.38 2.00
CA ALA A 159 15.59 5.85 3.37
C ALA A 159 14.36 5.50 4.21
N PHE A 160 13.15 5.51 3.63
CA PHE A 160 11.96 5.11 4.38
C PHE A 160 11.97 3.63 4.75
N ALA A 161 12.36 2.74 3.83
CA ALA A 161 12.50 1.32 4.13
C ALA A 161 13.56 1.06 5.20
N GLN A 162 14.71 1.75 5.12
CA GLN A 162 15.78 1.66 6.11
C GLN A 162 15.35 2.16 7.49
N TRP A 163 14.64 3.29 7.53
CA TRP A 163 14.08 3.84 8.76
C TRP A 163 13.07 2.89 9.41
N ARG A 164 12.20 2.26 8.61
CA ARG A 164 11.26 1.26 9.13
C ARG A 164 12.01 0.06 9.72
N ALA A 165 13.05 -0.42 9.03
CA ALA A 165 13.86 -1.53 9.50
C ALA A 165 14.63 -1.21 10.80
N SER A 166 15.08 0.04 10.98
CA SER A 166 15.78 0.46 12.21
C SER A 166 14.85 0.69 13.41
N LYS A 167 13.56 0.95 13.15
CA LYS A 167 12.51 1.06 14.19
C LYS A 167 11.94 -0.29 14.62
N SER A 168 12.04 -1.32 13.78
CA SER A 168 11.74 -2.68 14.22
C SER A 168 12.69 -3.03 15.36
N PRO A 169 12.20 -3.26 16.59
CA PRO A 169 13.06 -3.63 17.68
C PRO A 169 13.82 -4.91 17.30
N LEU A 170 15.08 -5.01 17.73
CA LEU A 170 15.88 -6.25 17.70
C LEU A 170 15.25 -7.41 18.50
N ARG A 171 14.00 -7.27 18.95
CA ARG A 171 13.14 -8.34 19.43
C ARG A 171 12.56 -9.04 18.21
N GLU A 172 13.18 -10.13 17.75
CA GLU A 172 12.57 -11.20 16.91
C GLU A 172 13.59 -11.89 15.98
N LYS A 173 14.74 -12.35 16.49
CA LYS A 173 15.39 -13.52 15.86
C LYS A 173 15.16 -14.79 16.67
N THR A 174 15.04 -14.67 17.99
CA THR A 174 14.75 -15.78 18.89
C THR A 174 13.23 -15.98 19.07
N GLY A 175 12.46 -14.90 19.28
CA GLY A 175 11.01 -14.97 19.46
C GLY A 175 10.22 -15.29 18.17
N GLN A 176 10.71 -14.83 17.02
CA GLN A 176 10.10 -15.14 15.71
C GLN A 176 10.25 -16.62 15.38
N ARG A 177 11.39 -17.22 15.72
CA ARG A 177 11.63 -18.65 15.56
C ARG A 177 10.69 -19.48 16.45
N VAL A 178 10.48 -19.04 17.69
CA VAL A 178 9.53 -19.68 18.62
C VAL A 178 8.08 -19.54 18.14
N ASP A 179 7.69 -18.38 17.62
CA ASP A 179 6.33 -18.13 17.12
C ASP A 179 6.08 -18.78 15.76
N ASP A 180 7.11 -18.91 14.92
CA ASP A 180 7.07 -19.66 13.67
C ASP A 180 7.08 -21.17 13.92
N ASP A 181 7.81 -21.67 14.92
CA ASP A 181 7.74 -23.06 15.35
C ASP A 181 6.41 -23.39 16.03
N LYS A 182 5.78 -22.42 16.69
CA LYS A 182 4.41 -22.54 17.23
C LYS A 182 3.38 -22.52 16.11
N LYS A 183 3.52 -21.63 15.11
CA LYS A 183 2.67 -21.61 13.90
C LYS A 183 2.86 -22.86 13.06
N ARG A 184 4.08 -23.38 12.95
CA ARG A 184 4.40 -24.62 12.24
C ARG A 184 3.89 -25.84 12.99
N ARG A 185 3.99 -25.89 14.33
CA ARG A 185 3.33 -26.92 15.15
C ARG A 185 1.81 -26.85 15.03
N ASN A 186 1.21 -25.68 15.20
CA ASN A 186 -0.24 -25.52 15.01
C ASN A 186 -0.65 -25.96 13.60
N ARG A 187 0.09 -25.56 12.56
CA ARG A 187 -0.17 -26.02 11.19
C ARG A 187 0.02 -27.52 11.05
N ALA A 188 1.05 -28.13 11.62
CA ALA A 188 1.24 -29.58 11.57
C ALA A 188 0.15 -30.34 12.33
N GLU A 189 -0.33 -29.81 13.46
CA GLU A 189 -1.42 -30.37 14.27
C GLU A 189 -2.80 -30.17 13.61
N THR A 190 -2.98 -29.12 12.80
CA THR A 190 -4.23 -28.86 12.06
C THR A 190 -4.15 -29.26 10.58
N THR A 191 -2.99 -29.73 10.10
CA THR A 191 -2.84 -30.29 8.75
C THR A 191 -3.35 -31.71 8.84
N ASP A 192 -4.62 -31.82 8.49
CA ASP A 192 -5.43 -33.02 8.37
C ASP A 192 -4.63 -34.30 8.02
N SER A 193 -4.43 -35.15 9.03
CA SER A 193 -4.04 -36.55 8.85
C SER A 193 -5.19 -37.47 9.28
N ARG A 194 -6.32 -37.39 8.57
CA ARG A 194 -7.27 -38.52 8.44
C ARG A 194 -7.77 -39.12 9.77
N GLN A 195 -8.05 -38.31 10.79
CA GLN A 195 -9.00 -38.76 11.81
C GLN A 195 -10.41 -38.34 11.40
N ARG A 196 -11.01 -39.14 10.51
CA ARG A 196 -12.47 -39.26 10.46
C ARG A 196 -12.90 -39.71 11.84
N VAL A 197 -13.45 -38.78 12.64
CA VAL A 197 -14.25 -39.17 13.80
C VAL A 197 -15.38 -40.04 13.25
N THR A 198 -15.65 -41.15 13.92
CA THR A 198 -16.50 -42.27 13.46
C THR A 198 -17.91 -41.86 13.02
N ASN A 199 -18.35 -40.63 13.33
CA ASN A 199 -19.68 -40.10 13.06
C ASN A 199 -19.78 -39.17 11.82
N GLY A 200 -18.71 -39.00 11.04
CA GLY A 200 -18.76 -38.21 9.80
C GLY A 200 -18.72 -36.69 9.97
N ASP A 201 -18.86 -36.18 11.20
CA ASP A 201 -18.73 -34.75 11.52
C ASP A 201 -17.27 -34.27 11.38
N ARG A 202 -17.10 -33.08 10.81
CA ARG A 202 -15.78 -32.49 10.54
C ARG A 202 -15.37 -31.58 11.70
N LEU A 203 -14.26 -31.88 12.38
CA LEU A 203 -13.70 -30.98 13.38
C LEU A 203 -13.21 -29.68 12.70
N LEU A 204 -13.76 -28.53 13.11
CA LEU A 204 -13.38 -27.22 12.61
C LEU A 204 -12.26 -26.58 13.43
N SER A 205 -12.37 -26.62 14.77
CA SER A 205 -11.37 -26.00 15.64
C SER A 205 -11.47 -26.49 17.10
N LYS A 206 -10.37 -26.36 17.86
CA LYS A 206 -10.39 -26.45 19.33
C LYS A 206 -10.53 -25.04 19.88
N ILE A 207 -11.59 -24.78 20.63
CA ILE A 207 -11.90 -23.47 21.22
C ILE A 207 -11.85 -23.55 22.74
N VAL A 208 -11.66 -22.42 23.41
CA VAL A 208 -11.85 -22.31 24.86
C VAL A 208 -13.11 -21.49 25.07
N MET A 209 -14.16 -22.13 25.59
CA MET A 209 -15.43 -21.46 25.89
C MET A 209 -15.56 -21.22 27.39
N THR A 210 -16.26 -20.16 27.76
CA THR A 210 -16.54 -19.86 29.17
C THR A 210 -17.96 -20.30 29.48
N ILE A 211 -18.11 -21.35 30.29
CA ILE A 211 -19.41 -21.84 30.76
C ILE A 211 -19.49 -21.52 32.24
N ARG A 212 -20.49 -20.71 32.64
CA ARG A 212 -20.71 -20.31 34.04
C ARG A 212 -19.46 -19.72 34.71
N GLY A 213 -18.71 -18.89 33.97
CA GLY A 213 -17.49 -18.24 34.45
C GLY A 213 -16.22 -19.10 34.45
N VAL A 214 -16.32 -20.39 34.09
CA VAL A 214 -15.16 -21.30 34.02
C VAL A 214 -14.74 -21.50 32.57
N ARG A 215 -13.44 -21.35 32.30
CA ARG A 215 -12.86 -21.58 30.96
C ARG A 215 -12.67 -23.08 30.75
N VAL A 216 -13.39 -23.62 29.77
CA VAL A 216 -13.36 -25.05 29.42
C VAL A 216 -12.88 -25.22 27.98
N PRO A 217 -11.90 -26.10 27.71
CA PRO A 217 -11.52 -26.46 26.35
C PRO A 217 -12.65 -27.28 25.71
N ALA A 218 -13.05 -26.90 24.50
CA ALA A 218 -14.12 -27.53 23.73
C ALA A 218 -13.69 -27.75 22.27
N LEU A 219 -14.36 -28.67 21.60
CA LEU A 219 -14.15 -29.01 20.20
C LEU A 219 -15.37 -28.54 19.39
N LEU A 220 -15.12 -27.76 18.33
CA LEU A 220 -16.17 -27.29 17.42
C LEU A 220 -16.19 -28.19 16.19
N PHE A 221 -17.36 -28.77 15.89
CA PHE A 221 -17.58 -29.64 14.74
C PHE A 221 -18.57 -29.00 13.76
N GLU A 222 -18.34 -29.24 12.46
CA GLU A 222 -19.30 -29.07 11.36
C GLU A 222 -20.08 -30.37 11.23
N THR A 223 -21.39 -30.31 11.45
CA THR A 223 -22.28 -31.47 11.35
C THR A 223 -22.39 -31.90 9.90
N ALA A 224 -22.13 -33.18 9.61
CA ALA A 224 -22.38 -33.70 8.27
C ALA A 224 -23.89 -33.67 7.98
N PRO A 225 -24.31 -33.27 6.77
CA PRO A 225 -25.71 -33.37 6.39
C PRO A 225 -26.13 -34.84 6.46
N SER A 226 -27.07 -35.14 7.36
CA SER A 226 -27.77 -36.42 7.41
C SER A 226 -28.30 -36.73 6.02
N MET A 227 -27.76 -37.78 5.37
CA MET A 227 -28.32 -38.31 4.13
C MET A 227 -29.66 -38.97 4.46
N VAL A 228 -30.71 -38.15 4.53
CA VAL A 228 -32.08 -38.61 4.40
C VAL A 228 -32.30 -38.89 2.91
N PRO A 229 -32.77 -40.09 2.51
CA PRO A 229 -33.00 -40.38 1.10
C PRO A 229 -34.09 -39.45 0.55
N ALA A 230 -33.72 -38.71 -0.49
CA ALA A 230 -34.58 -37.73 -1.14
C ALA A 230 -35.83 -38.39 -1.74
N ARG A 231 -37.01 -38.04 -1.20
CA ARG A 231 -38.28 -38.13 -1.93
C ARG A 231 -38.88 -36.74 -2.07
N GLY A 232 -39.05 -36.32 -3.32
CA GLY A 232 -39.97 -35.27 -3.75
C GLY A 232 -39.46 -33.84 -3.61
N GLN A 233 -39.17 -33.19 -4.75
CA GLN A 233 -39.26 -31.74 -4.85
C GLN A 233 -40.69 -31.29 -4.51
N PRO A 234 -40.84 -30.05 -4.02
CA PRO A 234 -41.28 -29.03 -4.95
C PRO A 234 -40.41 -27.77 -4.91
N ALA A 235 -40.36 -27.10 -6.06
CA ALA A 235 -39.84 -25.75 -6.21
C ALA A 235 -40.76 -24.74 -5.50
N ARG A 236 -40.19 -23.83 -4.69
CA ARG A 236 -40.50 -22.39 -4.66
C ARG A 236 -39.69 -21.61 -3.62
N GLU A 237 -39.06 -20.55 -4.12
CA GLU A 237 -39.03 -19.18 -3.58
C GLU A 237 -38.49 -18.84 -2.16
N TYR A 238 -37.43 -18.02 -2.21
CA TYR A 238 -37.07 -16.87 -1.36
C TYR A 238 -36.66 -17.07 0.12
N SER A 239 -35.44 -16.60 0.41
CA SER A 239 -35.21 -15.67 1.54
C SER A 239 -34.00 -14.78 1.24
N SER A 240 -34.24 -13.71 0.47
CA SER A 240 -33.35 -12.56 0.42
C SER A 240 -33.53 -11.77 1.72
N ALA A 241 -32.48 -11.68 2.53
CA ALA A 241 -32.45 -10.81 3.70
C ALA A 241 -32.49 -9.34 3.25
N ALA A 242 -33.69 -8.76 3.21
CA ALA A 242 -33.91 -7.34 3.08
C ALA A 242 -33.71 -6.68 4.46
N ASN A 243 -32.62 -5.93 4.63
CA ASN A 243 -32.53 -4.96 5.72
C ASN A 243 -33.20 -3.67 5.26
N VAL A 244 -34.46 -3.50 5.65
CA VAL A 244 -35.18 -2.23 5.62
C VAL A 244 -34.59 -1.33 6.70
N VAL A 245 -33.83 -0.31 6.30
CA VAL A 245 -33.50 0.84 7.16
C VAL A 245 -34.47 1.95 6.78
N SER A 246 -35.45 2.16 7.64
CA SER A 246 -36.33 3.32 7.63
C SER A 246 -35.56 4.56 8.09
N GLN A 247 -35.40 5.55 7.20
CA GLN A 247 -35.03 6.91 7.56
C GLN A 247 -36.15 7.86 7.16
N GLY A 248 -36.69 8.55 8.16
CA GLY A 248 -37.78 9.50 8.04
C GLY A 248 -37.38 10.76 7.27
N GLU A 249 -38.41 11.37 6.69
CA GLU A 249 -38.38 12.63 5.96
C GLU A 249 -37.88 13.78 6.82
N ALA A 250 -37.07 14.65 6.20
CA ALA A 250 -36.96 16.05 6.60
C ALA A 250 -37.05 16.92 5.35
N LEU A 251 -38.11 17.72 5.32
CA LEU A 251 -38.37 18.87 4.46
C LEU A 251 -37.22 19.88 4.50
N GLY A 252 -36.95 20.58 3.38
CA GLY A 252 -36.16 21.81 3.44
C GLY A 252 -35.48 22.29 2.16
N VAL A 253 -36.27 22.84 1.23
CA VAL A 253 -36.09 24.12 0.49
C VAL A 253 -34.65 24.63 0.23
N GLY A 254 -34.32 24.87 -1.05
CA GLY A 254 -33.15 25.66 -1.48
C GLY A 254 -33.23 27.15 -1.06
N PRO A 255 -32.21 27.98 -1.32
CA PRO A 255 -32.02 28.45 -2.69
C PRO A 255 -30.56 28.82 -3.10
N THR A 256 -30.49 29.17 -4.37
CA THR A 256 -29.48 29.74 -5.26
C THR A 256 -28.57 30.89 -4.74
N ILE A 257 -27.27 30.74 -5.07
CA ILE A 257 -26.10 31.64 -5.38
C ILE A 257 -26.29 33.18 -5.32
N PRO A 258 -25.23 34.00 -5.04
CA PRO A 258 -24.30 34.45 -6.11
C PRO A 258 -22.80 34.58 -5.76
N LEU A 259 -22.01 34.62 -6.84
CA LEU A 259 -20.59 34.99 -7.02
C LEU A 259 -20.17 36.27 -6.26
N GLU A 260 -18.94 36.32 -5.73
CA GLU A 260 -18.20 37.58 -5.61
C GLU A 260 -16.66 37.41 -5.67
N LEU A 261 -16.03 38.25 -6.50
CA LEU A 261 -14.60 38.44 -6.71
C LEU A 261 -14.00 39.27 -5.55
N ALA A 262 -12.81 38.89 -5.05
CA ALA A 262 -11.88 39.88 -4.47
C ALA A 262 -10.42 39.39 -4.48
N ARG A 263 -9.53 40.29 -4.93
CA ARG A 263 -8.07 40.19 -5.02
C ARG A 263 -7.40 40.82 -3.75
N PRO A 264 -6.05 40.80 -3.60
CA PRO A 264 -5.33 40.50 -2.34
C PRO A 264 -4.84 41.74 -1.57
N PRO A 265 -4.05 41.54 -0.49
CA PRO A 265 -2.77 42.25 -0.45
C PRO A 265 -1.55 41.44 0.04
N SER A 266 -0.42 42.03 -0.32
CA SER A 266 0.99 41.68 -0.16
C SER A 266 1.58 42.06 1.22
N HIS A 267 2.88 41.73 1.38
CA HIS A 267 3.81 42.13 2.45
C HIS A 267 3.79 41.34 3.78
N ARG A 268 4.70 40.37 3.90
CA ARG A 268 5.55 40.11 5.11
C ARG A 268 6.51 38.93 4.90
N ILE A 269 7.48 39.04 3.98
CA ILE A 269 8.59 38.07 3.90
C ILE A 269 9.89 38.84 3.62
N ALA A 270 10.42 39.54 4.62
CA ALA A 270 11.74 40.17 4.54
C ALA A 270 12.71 39.75 5.66
N ASN A 271 12.26 39.00 6.68
CA ASN A 271 13.10 38.71 7.86
C ASN A 271 13.57 37.25 7.99
N GLY A 272 13.18 36.35 7.07
CA GLY A 272 13.58 34.92 7.12
C GLY A 272 14.93 34.59 6.47
N LEU A 273 15.47 35.48 5.63
CA LEU A 273 16.60 35.17 4.74
C LEU A 273 17.99 35.25 5.40
N ARG A 274 18.14 35.84 6.60
CA ARG A 274 19.46 35.92 7.26
C ARG A 274 19.84 34.71 8.11
N ARG A 275 18.91 33.81 8.46
CA ARG A 275 19.22 32.60 9.25
C ARG A 275 19.52 31.36 8.41
N ALA A 276 19.24 31.37 7.10
CA ALA A 276 19.47 30.22 6.21
C ALA A 276 20.92 30.11 5.68
N CYS A 277 21.71 31.20 5.71
CA CYS A 277 23.06 31.20 5.13
C CYS A 277 24.18 30.69 6.05
N SER A 278 23.93 30.43 7.34
CA SER A 278 24.96 29.90 8.25
C SER A 278 25.03 28.37 8.28
N TRP A 279 23.93 27.67 8.00
CA TRP A 279 23.87 26.19 8.04
C TRP A 279 24.53 25.51 6.83
N THR A 280 24.47 26.13 5.65
CA THR A 280 25.05 25.56 4.42
C THR A 280 26.58 25.56 4.42
N ARG A 281 27.23 26.48 5.16
CA ARG A 281 28.69 26.49 5.33
C ARG A 281 29.21 25.40 6.29
N ALA A 282 28.41 24.99 7.28
CA ALA A 282 28.83 23.95 8.22
C ALA A 282 28.81 22.53 7.60
N LEU A 283 27.82 22.25 6.73
CA LEU A 283 27.68 20.93 6.07
C LEU A 283 28.76 20.69 5.01
N THR A 284 29.15 21.73 4.27
CA THR A 284 30.20 21.63 3.23
C THR A 284 31.60 21.41 3.82
N LEU A 285 31.89 21.98 4.99
CA LEU A 285 33.17 21.76 5.70
C LEU A 285 33.27 20.36 6.34
N SER A 286 32.15 19.78 6.75
CA SER A 286 32.12 18.42 7.33
C SER A 286 32.36 17.34 6.25
N TRP A 287 31.79 17.53 5.05
CA TRP A 287 31.97 16.60 3.93
C TRP A 287 33.40 16.62 3.37
N LYS A 288 34.04 17.80 3.25
CA LYS A 288 35.45 17.89 2.82
C LYS A 288 36.39 17.10 3.75
N ARG A 289 36.24 17.24 5.08
CA ARG A 289 37.09 16.52 6.05
C ARG A 289 36.90 15.01 6.01
N LYS A 290 35.70 14.53 5.67
CA LYS A 290 35.41 13.09 5.58
C LYS A 290 36.07 12.49 4.33
N ILE A 291 35.99 13.17 3.19
CA ILE A 291 36.61 12.74 1.93
C ILE A 291 38.15 12.71 2.05
N GLU A 292 38.76 13.74 2.67
CA GLU A 292 40.21 13.76 2.88
C GLU A 292 40.73 12.64 3.77
N ARG A 293 39.97 12.26 4.82
CA ARG A 293 40.34 11.13 5.68
C ARG A 293 40.28 9.80 4.94
N THR A 294 39.20 9.56 4.18
CA THR A 294 39.05 8.29 3.43
C THR A 294 40.07 8.19 2.30
N GLY A 295 40.37 9.30 1.62
CA GLY A 295 41.41 9.36 0.58
C GLY A 295 42.81 9.04 1.12
N LYS A 296 43.19 9.59 2.29
CA LYS A 296 44.50 9.31 2.90
C LYS A 296 44.64 7.87 3.39
N THR A 297 43.56 7.24 3.86
CA THR A 297 43.60 5.82 4.26
C THR A 297 43.75 4.89 3.06
N LEU A 298 43.08 5.19 1.94
CA LEU A 298 43.21 4.43 0.70
C LEU A 298 44.60 4.59 0.06
N LEU A 299 45.18 5.80 0.09
CA LEU A 299 46.53 6.02 -0.45
C LEU A 299 47.60 5.25 0.34
N LYS A 300 47.43 5.12 1.68
CA LYS A 300 48.34 4.32 2.51
C LYS A 300 48.26 2.82 2.25
N HIS A 301 47.12 2.30 1.82
CA HIS A 301 46.98 0.88 1.47
C HIS A 301 47.44 0.54 0.04
N LEU A 302 47.62 1.54 -0.82
CA LEU A 302 48.13 1.36 -2.18
C LEU A 302 49.65 1.56 -2.29
N LEU A 303 50.31 2.01 -1.22
CA LEU A 303 51.75 2.30 -1.17
C LEU A 303 52.51 1.40 -0.17
N CYS A 304 51.90 0.30 0.29
CA CYS A 304 52.55 -0.74 1.11
C CYS A 304 52.39 -2.11 0.43
#